data_AF-A0A1H3FG26-F1
#
_entry.id   AF-A0A1H3FG26-F1
#
_cell.length_a   1.000
_cell.length_b   1.000
_cell.length_c   1.000
_cell.angle_alpha   90.00
_cell.angle_beta   90.00
_cell.angle_gamma   90.00
#
_symmetry.space_group_name_H-M   'P 1'
#
loop_
_entity.id
_entity.type
_entity.pdbx_description
1 polymer ?
#
loop_
_entity_poly.entity_id
_entity_poly.type
_entity_poly.pdbx_seq_one_letter_code
_entity_poly.pdbx_strand_id
1 'polypeptide(L)'
;MTAPAGYEPLAEVLADALAQAADGKGKERHARGDTPFLRQPICEIARMVGPGFATGQAIKKAQESARLPAGRDEAELLGAINYLAAAVLVLREGRG
;
A
#
# COMPACT_ATOMS: atom_id res chain seq x y z
N MET A 1 -8.15 -10.83 -9.36
CA MET A 1 -8.69 -11.38 -8.09
C MET A 1 -10.09 -11.91 -8.36
N THR A 2 -10.53 -12.98 -7.69
CA THR A 2 -11.93 -13.43 -7.75
C THR A 2 -12.73 -12.72 -6.67
N ALA A 3 -13.88 -12.15 -7.03
CA ALA A 3 -14.77 -11.44 -6.11
C ALA A 3 -16.17 -12.09 -6.10
N PRO A 4 -16.90 -12.05 -4.96
CA PRO A 4 -18.32 -12.36 -4.94
C PRO A 4 -19.10 -11.41 -5.85
N ALA A 5 -20.26 -11.86 -6.35
CA ALA A 5 -21.14 -11.04 -7.17
C ALA A 5 -21.47 -9.69 -6.50
N GLY A 6 -21.22 -8.59 -7.19
CA GLY A 6 -21.44 -7.22 -6.71
C GLY A 6 -20.24 -6.57 -5.99
N TYR A 7 -19.13 -7.30 -5.80
CA TYR A 7 -17.91 -6.80 -5.16
C TYR A 7 -16.76 -6.55 -6.15
N GLU A 8 -17.00 -6.75 -7.44
CA GLU A 8 -16.01 -6.61 -8.51
C GLU A 8 -15.33 -5.23 -8.49
N PRO A 9 -16.04 -4.09 -8.36
CA PRO A 9 -15.38 -2.79 -8.35
C PRO A 9 -14.43 -2.59 -7.17
N LEU A 10 -14.75 -3.13 -5.99
CA LEU A 10 -13.83 -3.10 -4.85
C LEU A 10 -12.61 -3.99 -5.10
N ALA A 11 -12.83 -5.18 -5.67
CA ALA A 11 -11.73 -6.09 -5.99
C ALA A 11 -10.80 -5.52 -7.07
N GLU A 12 -11.32 -4.74 -8.02
CA GLU A 12 -10.53 -3.98 -9.00
C GLU A 12 -9.61 -2.98 -8.29
N VAL A 13 -10.12 -2.13 -7.41
CA VAL A 13 -9.30 -1.17 -6.64
C VAL A 13 -8.20 -1.86 -5.82
N LEU A 14 -8.52 -3.01 -5.20
CA LEU A 14 -7.53 -3.79 -4.45
C LEU A 14 -6.48 -4.43 -5.38
N ALA A 15 -6.88 -4.87 -6.57
CA ALA A 15 -5.95 -5.38 -7.58
C ALA A 15 -5.04 -4.27 -8.11
N ASP A 16 -5.56 -3.06 -8.30
CA ASP A 16 -4.78 -1.89 -8.74
C ASP A 16 -3.77 -1.45 -7.66
N ALA A 17 -4.16 -1.47 -6.39
CA ALA A 17 -3.24 -1.21 -5.29
C ALA A 17 -2.09 -2.24 -5.25
N LEU A 18 -2.43 -3.53 -5.44
CA LEU A 18 -1.44 -4.61 -5.51
C LEU A 18 -0.51 -4.42 -6.71
N ALA A 19 -1.04 -4.14 -7.90
CA ALA A 19 -0.26 -3.85 -9.10
C ALA A 19 0.66 -2.64 -8.87
N GLN A 20 0.17 -1.57 -8.25
CA GLN A 20 0.99 -0.41 -7.91
C GLN A 20 2.14 -0.75 -6.95
N ALA A 21 1.92 -1.64 -5.98
CA ALA A 21 2.98 -2.09 -5.06
C ALA A 21 4.01 -3.02 -5.74
N ALA A 22 3.55 -3.84 -6.68
CA ALA A 22 4.38 -4.81 -7.40
C ALA A 22 5.20 -4.15 -8.52
N ASP A 23 4.59 -3.27 -9.30
CA ASP A 23 5.18 -2.68 -10.51
C ASP A 23 5.57 -1.21 -10.37
N GLY A 24 5.07 -0.51 -9.34
CA GLY A 24 5.35 0.90 -9.11
C GLY A 24 6.76 1.17 -8.59
N LYS A 25 6.96 2.37 -8.01
CA LYS A 25 8.24 3.03 -7.66
C LYS A 25 9.36 2.18 -7.02
N GLY A 26 9.10 0.98 -6.51
CA GLY A 26 10.15 0.01 -6.18
C GLY A 26 11.02 -0.34 -7.40
N LYS A 27 10.44 -0.54 -8.58
CA LYS A 27 11.16 -0.94 -9.79
C LYS A 27 12.00 0.19 -10.40
N GLU A 28 11.55 1.43 -10.29
CA GLU A 28 12.20 2.60 -10.93
C GLU A 28 13.05 3.47 -10.01
N ARG A 29 12.86 3.42 -8.68
CA ARG A 29 13.49 4.40 -7.75
C ARG A 29 14.00 3.78 -6.45
N HIS A 30 14.77 2.68 -6.54
CA HIS A 30 15.67 2.13 -5.49
C HIS A 30 15.38 0.70 -4.94
N ALA A 31 14.55 -0.14 -5.57
CA ALA A 31 14.54 -1.56 -5.24
C ALA A 31 15.30 -2.38 -6.29
N ARG A 32 16.16 -3.28 -5.82
CA ARG A 32 16.39 -4.53 -6.54
C ARG A 32 15.00 -5.10 -6.83
N GLY A 33 14.59 -5.10 -8.10
CA GLY A 33 13.20 -5.28 -8.55
C GLY A 33 12.49 -6.56 -8.08
N ASP A 34 13.20 -7.44 -7.39
CA ASP A 34 12.71 -8.72 -6.86
C ASP A 34 12.47 -8.71 -5.34
N THR A 35 12.54 -7.54 -4.67
CA THR A 35 12.34 -7.47 -3.21
C THR A 35 10.89 -7.77 -2.83
N PRO A 36 10.59 -8.87 -2.12
CA PRO A 36 9.22 -9.19 -1.72
C PRO A 36 8.62 -8.08 -0.87
N PHE A 37 7.29 -7.86 -0.96
CA PHE A 37 6.60 -6.77 -0.25
C PHE A 37 6.92 -6.71 1.25
N LEU A 38 6.99 -7.87 1.92
CA LEU A 38 7.33 -7.99 3.35
C LEU A 38 8.76 -7.52 3.70
N ARG A 39 9.65 -7.40 2.73
CA ARG A 39 11.04 -6.92 2.88
C ARG A 39 11.24 -5.51 2.35
N GLN A 40 10.19 -4.89 1.83
CA GLN A 40 10.26 -3.50 1.39
C GLN A 40 10.28 -2.55 2.60
N PRO A 41 10.84 -1.33 2.45
CA PRO A 41 10.93 -0.35 3.53
C PRO A 41 9.59 -0.06 4.23
N ILE A 42 8.46 -0.15 3.52
CA ILE A 42 7.12 0.05 4.09
C ILE A 42 6.83 -0.90 5.26
N CYS A 43 7.29 -2.15 5.18
CA CYS A 43 7.15 -3.15 6.23
C CYS A 43 8.30 -3.05 7.24
N GLU A 44 9.54 -2.88 6.77
CA GLU A 44 10.72 -2.80 7.67
C GLU A 44 10.62 -1.60 8.62
N ILE A 45 10.18 -0.43 8.14
CA ILE A 45 9.98 0.74 9.00
C ILE A 45 8.85 0.50 9.99
N ALA A 46 7.74 -0.09 9.56
CA ALA A 46 6.65 -0.44 10.46
C ALA A 46 7.08 -1.44 11.56
N ARG A 47 8.04 -2.35 11.29
CA ARG A 47 8.66 -3.19 12.33
C ARG A 47 9.54 -2.38 13.28
N MET A 48 10.32 -1.44 12.75
CA MET A 48 11.24 -0.62 13.55
C MET A 48 10.52 0.34 14.50
N VAL A 49 9.43 0.98 14.06
CA VAL A 49 8.78 2.07 14.82
C VAL A 49 7.31 1.82 15.12
N GLY A 50 6.82 0.62 14.81
CA GLY A 50 5.43 0.21 15.01
C GLY A 50 4.48 0.63 13.88
N PRO A 51 3.21 0.18 13.96
CA PRO A 51 2.21 0.38 12.92
C PRO A 51 1.82 1.86 12.71
N GLY A 52 2.12 2.73 13.69
CA GLY A 52 1.83 4.16 13.63
C GLY A 52 2.46 4.87 12.43
N PHE A 53 3.63 4.41 11.98
CA PHE A 53 4.25 4.91 10.74
C PHE A 53 3.36 4.66 9.53
N ALA A 54 2.87 3.43 9.38
CA ALA A 54 2.07 3.05 8.23
C ALA A 54 0.71 3.73 8.24
N THR A 55 0.03 3.81 9.39
CA THR A 55 -1.25 4.52 9.51
C THR A 55 -1.10 6.02 9.30
N GLY A 56 -0.02 6.63 9.81
CA GLY A 56 0.28 8.05 9.57
C GLY A 56 0.53 8.36 8.10
N GLN A 57 1.26 7.50 7.40
CA GLN A 57 1.48 7.64 5.95
C GLN A 57 0.20 7.45 5.15
N ALA A 58 -0.68 6.52 5.54
CA ALA A 58 -1.98 6.37 4.91
C ALA A 58 -2.84 7.64 5.06
N ILE A 59 -2.88 8.23 6.26
CA ILE A 59 -3.59 9.51 6.50
C ILE A 59 -3.03 10.62 5.62
N LYS A 60 -1.70 10.78 5.61
CA LYS A 60 -1.02 11.80 4.79
C LYS A 60 -1.42 11.67 3.32
N LYS A 61 -1.34 10.46 2.75
CA LYS A 61 -1.68 10.22 1.34
C LYS A 61 -3.14 10.51 1.02
N ALA A 62 -4.06 10.13 1.90
CA ALA A 62 -5.48 10.46 1.74
C ALA A 62 -5.74 11.98 1.81
N GLN A 63 -5.00 12.72 2.62
CA GLN A 63 -5.07 14.19 2.62
C GLN A 63 -4.46 14.80 1.35
N GLU A 64 -3.35 14.25 0.87
CA GLU A 64 -2.67 14.72 -0.34
C GLU A 64 -3.49 14.48 -1.60
N SER A 65 -4.24 13.38 -1.69
CA SER A 65 -5.07 13.09 -2.87
C SER A 65 -6.13 14.17 -3.13
N ALA A 66 -6.72 14.74 -2.07
CA ALA A 66 -7.77 15.76 -2.18
C ALA A 66 -7.33 17.06 -2.87
N ARG A 67 -6.02 17.29 -3.03
CA ARG A 67 -5.44 18.48 -3.67
C ARG A 67 -4.71 18.18 -4.98
N LEU A 68 -4.73 16.93 -5.44
CA LEU A 68 -4.03 16.50 -6.64
C LEU A 68 -4.97 16.46 -7.85
N PRO A 69 -4.42 16.60 -9.07
CA PRO A 69 -5.21 16.41 -10.28
C PRO A 69 -5.63 14.93 -10.45
N ALA A 70 -6.65 14.71 -11.27
CA ALA A 70 -7.16 13.39 -11.61
C ALA A 70 -6.04 12.42 -12.05
N GLY A 71 -6.11 11.17 -11.57
CA GLY A 71 -5.13 10.11 -11.75
C GLY A 71 -3.97 10.15 -10.76
N ARG A 72 -3.58 11.34 -10.26
CA ARG A 72 -2.57 11.47 -9.19
C ARG A 72 -3.20 11.35 -7.81
N ASP A 73 -4.41 11.86 -7.67
CA ASP A 73 -5.29 11.66 -6.52
C ASP A 73 -5.53 10.17 -6.24
N GLU A 74 -5.97 9.42 -7.25
CA GLU A 74 -6.20 7.98 -7.17
C GLU A 74 -4.92 7.22 -6.83
N ALA A 75 -3.81 7.53 -7.49
CA ALA A 75 -2.53 6.89 -7.20
C ALA A 75 -2.08 7.07 -5.74
N GLU A 76 -2.36 8.22 -5.11
CA GLU A 76 -2.09 8.42 -3.68
C GLU A 76 -3.00 7.57 -2.80
N LEU A 77 -4.28 7.42 -3.15
CA LEU A 77 -5.22 6.56 -2.42
C LEU A 77 -4.83 5.08 -2.51
N LEU A 78 -4.44 4.59 -3.69
CA LEU A 78 -3.88 3.23 -3.84
C LEU A 78 -2.62 3.04 -2.99
N GLY A 79 -1.77 4.07 -2.90
CA GLY A 79 -0.62 4.09 -2.01
C GLY A 79 -1.01 4.01 -0.54
N ALA A 80 -2.09 4.67 -0.13
CA ALA A 80 -2.63 4.59 1.23
C ALA A 80 -3.11 3.17 1.56
N ILE A 81 -3.78 2.48 0.63
CA ILE A 81 -4.18 1.07 0.78
C ILE A 81 -2.95 0.19 1.05
N ASN A 82 -1.86 0.39 0.31
CA ASN A 82 -0.61 -0.36 0.50
C ASN A 82 0.03 -0.14 1.88
N TYR A 83 -0.03 1.08 2.41
CA TYR A 83 0.41 1.36 3.79
C TYR A 83 -0.47 0.65 4.82
N LEU A 84 -1.80 0.66 4.65
CA LEU A 84 -2.71 -0.07 5.54
C LEU A 84 -2.47 -1.59 5.48
N ALA A 85 -2.21 -2.13 4.29
CA ALA A 85 -1.84 -3.54 4.12
C ALA A 85 -0.54 -3.88 4.86
N ALA A 86 0.49 -3.04 4.75
CA ALA A 86 1.74 -3.22 5.49
C ALA A 86 1.52 -3.22 7.02
N ALA A 87 0.68 -2.30 7.53
CA ALA A 87 0.32 -2.28 8.95
C ALA A 87 -0.34 -3.59 9.40
N VAL A 88 -1.30 -4.11 8.63
CA VAL A 88 -1.98 -5.38 8.92
C VAL A 88 -1.00 -6.55 8.91
N LEU A 89 -0.08 -6.61 7.94
CA LEU A 89 0.91 -7.68 7.84
C LEU A 89 1.84 -7.70 9.06
N VAL A 90 2.43 -6.56 9.42
CA VAL A 90 3.32 -6.48 10.60
C VAL A 90 2.57 -6.76 11.90
N LEU A 91 1.31 -6.32 12.03
CA LEU A 91 0.47 -6.66 13.18
C LEU A 91 0.18 -8.17 13.29
N ARG A 92 0.08 -8.88 12.16
CA ARG A 92 -0.12 -10.33 12.14
C ARG A 92 1.15 -11.09 12.53
N GLU A 93 2.32 -10.59 12.14
CA GLU A 93 3.62 -11.17 12.54
C GLU A 93 3.78 -11.21 14.07
N GLY A 94 3.35 -10.16 14.79
CA GLY A 94 3.43 -10.11 16.25
C GLY A 94 2.37 -10.94 17.01
N ARG A 95 1.49 -11.67 16.31
CA ARG A 95 0.45 -12.54 16.92
C ARG A 95 0.74 -14.04 16.75
N GLY A 96 1.80 -14.40 16.02
CA GLY A 96 2.34 -15.75 15.94
C GLY A 96 3.39 -15.99 17.01
#